data_AF-A0A383WMD6-F1
#
_entry.id   AF-A0A383WMD6-F1
#
_cell.length_a   1.000
_cell.length_b   1.000
_cell.length_c   1.000
_cell.angle_alpha   90.00
_cell.angle_beta   90.00
_cell.angle_gamma   90.00
#
_symmetry.space_group_name_H-M   'P 1'
#
loop_
_entity.id
_entity.type
_entity.pdbx_description
1 polymer ?
#
loop_
_entity_poly.entity_id
_entity_poly.type
_entity_poly.pdbx_seq_one_letter_code
_entity_poly.pdbx_strand_id
1 'polypeptide(L)'
;MASAAPQRAVKLNGVTAEAVDLTAEQVQELTNSSSGWRKCQVPALLGVPLAMKQLAPTTAATRPTFEQPAVFLLMDPRSGFAPPDVQQNGLGEVLLARTDGKDYTVTELWQLHEYNCHLMNRWGDWLEDGMDSPDVQEELQEALSPQGFADHT
;
A
#
# COMPACT_ATOMS: atom_id res chain seq x y z
N MET A 1 11.57 14.13 -29.63
CA MET A 1 10.69 13.40 -28.69
C MET A 1 11.05 13.89 -27.31
N ALA A 2 10.11 14.46 -26.55
CA ALA A 2 10.40 14.92 -25.20
C ALA A 2 10.66 13.69 -24.33
N SER A 3 11.86 13.60 -23.74
CA SER A 3 12.11 12.64 -22.66
C SER A 3 11.15 12.99 -21.53
N ALA A 4 10.23 12.09 -21.20
CA ALA A 4 9.47 12.23 -19.96
C ALA A 4 10.49 12.32 -18.81
N ALA A 5 10.22 13.19 -17.84
CA ALA A 5 11.06 13.26 -16.65
C ALA A 5 11.09 11.88 -15.98
N PRO A 6 12.24 11.46 -15.40
CA PRO A 6 12.30 10.22 -14.66
C PRO A 6 11.24 10.26 -13.55
N GLN A 7 10.41 9.23 -13.50
CA GLN A 7 9.37 9.14 -12.50
C GLN A 7 9.93 8.45 -11.26
N ARG A 8 9.79 9.09 -10.10
CA ARG A 8 10.29 8.52 -8.84
C ARG A 8 9.36 7.47 -8.28
N ALA A 9 9.96 6.44 -7.75
CA ALA A 9 9.35 5.36 -7.00
C ALA A 9 10.09 5.16 -5.68
N VAL A 10 9.48 4.40 -4.78
CA VAL A 10 10.11 3.94 -3.55
C VAL A 10 10.25 2.43 -3.61
N LYS A 11 11.47 1.94 -3.45
CA LYS A 11 11.75 0.52 -3.30
C LYS A 11 11.67 0.16 -1.81
N LEU A 12 10.80 -0.79 -1.47
CA LEU A 12 10.66 -1.31 -0.12
C LEU A 12 11.22 -2.72 -0.03
N ASN A 13 12.13 -2.95 0.92
CA ASN A 13 12.69 -4.26 1.23
C ASN A 13 12.75 -4.46 2.76
N GLY A 14 11.77 -5.19 3.29
CA GLY A 14 11.59 -5.30 4.73
C GLY A 14 11.46 -3.91 5.35
N VAL A 15 12.33 -3.59 6.31
CA VAL A 15 12.32 -2.30 7.03
C VAL A 15 13.05 -1.16 6.30
N THR A 16 13.56 -1.38 5.09
CA THR A 16 14.30 -0.36 4.33
C THR A 16 13.45 0.24 3.21
N ALA A 17 13.60 1.55 3.01
CA ALA A 17 12.97 2.29 1.93
C ALA A 17 14.04 3.11 1.20
N GLU A 18 14.07 3.00 -0.13
CA GLU A 18 15.03 3.70 -0.99
C GLU A 18 14.30 4.41 -2.12
N ALA A 19 14.63 5.68 -2.37
CA ALA A 19 14.14 6.40 -3.54
C ALA A 19 14.84 5.87 -4.79
N VAL A 20 14.06 5.52 -5.81
CA VAL A 20 14.57 4.99 -7.07
C VAL A 20 13.88 5.68 -8.25
N ASP A 21 14.60 5.87 -9.34
CA ASP A 21 14.03 6.38 -10.59
C ASP A 21 13.56 5.20 -11.45
N LEU A 22 12.32 5.27 -11.93
CA LEU A 22 11.77 4.29 -12.85
C LEU A 22 12.38 4.45 -14.25
N THR A 23 12.64 3.33 -14.93
CA THR A 23 13.03 3.35 -16.34
C THR A 23 11.86 3.78 -17.23
N ALA A 24 12.14 4.20 -18.46
CA ALA A 24 11.09 4.58 -19.42
C ALA A 24 10.09 3.43 -19.66
N GLU A 25 10.58 2.19 -19.71
CA GLU A 25 9.75 1.00 -19.84
C GLU A 25 8.83 0.83 -18.61
N GLN A 26 9.37 0.96 -17.39
CA GLN A 26 8.58 0.83 -16.16
C GLN A 26 7.50 1.90 -16.03
N VAL A 27 7.77 3.12 -16.47
CA VAL A 27 6.78 4.21 -16.55
C VAL A 27 5.67 3.89 -17.56
N GLN A 28 6.04 3.33 -18.71
CA GLN A 28 5.07 2.91 -19.72
C GLN A 28 4.21 1.73 -19.25
N GLU A 29 4.77 0.80 -18.48
CA GLU A 29 4.04 -0.30 -17.86
C GLU A 29 3.03 0.17 -16.81
N LEU A 30 3.47 1.11 -15.95
CA LEU A 30 2.66 1.69 -14.88
C LEU A 30 1.41 2.39 -15.42
N THR A 31 1.56 3.13 -16.52
CA THR A 31 0.46 3.87 -17.17
C THR A 31 -0.51 2.95 -17.91
N ASN A 32 -0.03 1.85 -18.50
CA ASN A 32 -0.86 0.91 -19.27
C ASN A 32 -1.51 -0.20 -18.42
N SER A 33 -1.35 -0.17 -17.09
CA SER A 33 -1.91 -1.17 -16.15
C SER A 33 -1.59 -2.62 -16.52
N SER A 34 -0.47 -2.86 -17.18
CA SER A 34 -0.04 -4.18 -17.65
C SER A 34 1.37 -4.49 -17.15
N SER A 35 1.72 -5.77 -17.01
CA SER A 35 3.02 -6.32 -16.56
C SER A 35 3.33 -6.33 -15.04
N GLY A 36 2.33 -6.58 -14.20
CA GLY A 36 2.55 -6.92 -12.78
C GLY A 36 2.50 -5.75 -11.80
N TRP A 37 2.22 -4.54 -12.28
CA TRP A 37 1.72 -3.45 -11.44
C TRP A 37 0.31 -3.77 -10.97
N ARG A 38 0.10 -3.78 -9.65
CA ARG A 38 -1.21 -3.94 -9.02
C ARG A 38 -1.61 -2.62 -8.36
N LYS A 39 -2.89 -2.26 -8.43
CA LYS A 39 -3.41 -1.14 -7.63
C LYS A 39 -3.19 -1.46 -6.16
N CYS A 40 -2.65 -0.50 -5.43
CA CYS A 40 -2.62 -0.59 -3.98
C CYS A 40 -4.06 -0.40 -3.48
N GLN A 41 -4.55 -1.28 -2.60
CA GLN A 41 -5.96 -1.28 -2.18
C GLN A 41 -6.23 -0.24 -1.08
N VAL A 42 -5.27 -0.04 -0.17
CA VAL A 42 -5.34 0.99 0.88
C VAL A 42 -5.43 2.42 0.30
N PRO A 43 -4.73 2.76 -0.80
CA PRO A 43 -4.67 4.12 -1.35
C PRO A 43 -5.84 4.65 -2.16
N ALA A 44 -6.81 3.82 -2.55
CA ALA A 44 -7.99 4.34 -3.23
C ALA A 44 -8.77 5.35 -2.34
N LEU A 45 -8.52 5.33 -1.03
CA LEU A 45 -9.10 6.21 -0.01
C LEU A 45 -8.22 7.41 0.35
N LEU A 46 -6.95 7.41 -0.06
CA LEU A 46 -5.92 8.40 0.32
C LEU A 46 -5.83 9.60 -0.64
N GLY A 47 -6.60 9.60 -1.73
CA GLY A 47 -6.48 10.61 -2.80
C GLY A 47 -5.17 10.56 -3.58
N VAL A 48 -4.23 9.66 -3.25
CA VAL A 48 -2.98 9.44 -3.99
C VAL A 48 -3.11 8.15 -4.78
N PRO A 49 -3.03 8.20 -6.12
CA PRO A 49 -3.26 7.00 -6.91
C PRO A 49 -1.97 6.17 -6.91
N LEU A 50 -1.92 5.13 -6.09
CA LEU A 50 -0.71 4.31 -5.88
C LEU A 50 -0.82 2.95 -6.58
N ALA A 51 0.29 2.54 -7.21
CA ALA A 51 0.48 1.20 -7.73
C ALA A 51 1.74 0.57 -7.14
N MET A 52 1.72 -0.77 -7.08
CA MET A 52 2.82 -1.56 -6.56
C MET A 52 3.26 -2.60 -7.59
N LYS A 53 4.57 -2.81 -7.74
CA LYS A 53 5.13 -3.90 -8.55
C LYS A 53 6.05 -4.74 -7.69
N GLN A 54 5.81 -6.05 -7.68
CA GLN A 54 6.70 -6.99 -7.00
C GLN A 54 7.96 -7.20 -7.84
N LEU A 55 9.13 -7.00 -7.23
CA LEU A 55 10.43 -7.14 -7.90
C LEU A 55 10.99 -8.56 -7.77
N ALA A 56 10.82 -9.18 -6.61
CA ALA A 56 11.30 -10.53 -6.35
C ALA A 56 10.20 -11.36 -5.68
N PRO A 57 9.93 -12.60 -6.17
CA PRO A 57 9.09 -13.53 -5.44
C PRO A 57 9.77 -13.90 -4.11
N THR A 58 9.02 -13.88 -3.03
CA THR A 58 9.51 -14.34 -1.74
C THR A 58 9.82 -15.84 -1.82
N THR A 59 11.05 -16.24 -1.57
CA THR A 59 11.35 -17.67 -1.41
C THR A 59 10.86 -18.13 -0.04
N ALA A 60 10.27 -19.32 0.05
CA ALA A 60 9.72 -19.87 1.31
C ALA A 60 10.73 -19.88 2.49
N ALA A 61 12.03 -19.88 2.20
CA ALA A 61 13.11 -19.84 3.19
C ALA A 61 13.33 -18.46 3.83
N THR A 62 12.83 -17.38 3.22
CA THR A 62 12.90 -16.00 3.71
C THR A 62 11.53 -15.49 4.10
N ARG A 63 10.64 -16.38 4.57
CA ARG A 63 9.32 -16.00 5.07
C ARG A 63 9.55 -14.96 6.17
N PRO A 64 9.16 -13.70 5.96
CA PRO A 64 9.31 -12.70 6.98
C PRO A 64 8.35 -13.08 8.12
N THR A 65 8.89 -13.19 9.33
CA THR A 65 8.09 -13.07 10.53
C THR A 65 7.44 -11.68 10.51
N PHE A 66 6.15 -11.63 10.83
CA PHE A 66 5.29 -10.48 11.09
C PHE A 66 5.83 -9.09 10.68
N GLU A 67 5.02 -8.36 9.90
CA GLU A 67 5.14 -6.90 9.69
C GLU A 67 6.14 -6.42 8.62
N GLN A 68 5.93 -6.78 7.35
CA GLN A 68 6.63 -6.09 6.25
C GLN A 68 5.86 -4.82 5.82
N PRO A 69 6.51 -3.64 5.73
CA PRO A 69 6.01 -2.41 5.08
C PRO A 69 5.19 -2.64 3.81
N ALA A 70 5.67 -3.51 2.92
CA ALA A 70 5.00 -3.83 1.67
C ALA A 70 3.69 -4.63 1.86
N VAL A 71 3.64 -5.51 2.87
CA VAL A 71 2.44 -6.29 3.22
C VAL A 71 1.40 -5.39 3.89
N PHE A 72 1.83 -4.46 4.75
CA PHE A 72 0.95 -3.48 5.35
C PHE A 72 0.16 -2.70 4.29
N LEU A 73 0.81 -2.31 3.19
CA LEU A 73 0.15 -1.61 2.07
C LEU A 73 -0.85 -2.47 1.28
N LEU A 74 -0.82 -3.80 1.44
CA LEU A 74 -1.79 -4.72 0.86
C LEU A 74 -2.86 -5.20 1.82
N MET A 75 -2.83 -4.81 3.10
CA MET A 75 -3.93 -5.16 4.01
C MET A 75 -5.23 -4.63 3.42
N ASP A 76 -6.18 -5.52 3.20
CA ASP A 76 -7.49 -5.10 2.77
C ASP A 76 -8.15 -4.38 3.95
N PRO A 77 -8.52 -3.10 3.79
CA PRO A 77 -9.13 -2.35 4.87
C PRO A 77 -10.46 -2.91 5.36
N ARG A 78 -11.09 -3.86 4.65
CA ARG A 78 -12.34 -4.51 5.09
C ARG A 78 -12.13 -5.82 5.84
N SER A 79 -11.06 -6.54 5.56
CA SER A 79 -10.76 -7.79 6.24
C SER A 79 -9.61 -7.66 7.24
N GLY A 80 -8.80 -6.60 7.15
CA GLY A 80 -7.60 -6.37 7.96
C GLY A 80 -6.46 -7.33 7.63
N PHE A 81 -6.69 -8.20 6.64
CA PHE A 81 -5.72 -9.19 6.21
C PHE A 81 -5.23 -8.84 4.82
N ALA A 82 -3.95 -9.12 4.57
CA ALA A 82 -3.45 -9.12 3.20
C ALA A 82 -4.16 -10.21 2.37
N PRO A 83 -4.14 -10.13 1.03
CA PRO A 83 -4.65 -11.20 0.16
C PRO A 83 -4.06 -12.59 0.51
N PRO A 84 -4.81 -13.70 0.31
CA PRO A 84 -4.36 -15.03 0.71
C PRO A 84 -3.00 -15.45 0.15
N ASP A 85 -2.69 -15.07 -1.10
CA ASP A 85 -1.40 -15.33 -1.73
C ASP A 85 -0.25 -14.63 -0.99
N VAL A 86 -0.49 -13.43 -0.46
CA VAL A 86 0.45 -12.63 0.33
C VAL A 86 0.58 -13.17 1.75
N GLN A 87 -0.50 -13.65 2.37
CA GLN A 87 -0.42 -14.29 3.70
C GLN A 87 0.42 -15.59 3.66
N GLN A 88 0.27 -16.35 2.58
CA GLN A 88 0.96 -17.63 2.41
C GLN A 88 2.43 -17.45 2.01
N ASN A 89 2.72 -16.50 1.12
CA ASN A 89 4.04 -16.37 0.51
C ASN A 89 4.80 -15.09 0.91
N GLY A 90 4.14 -14.11 1.51
CA GLY A 90 4.71 -12.76 1.68
C GLY A 90 4.79 -12.00 0.36
N LEU A 91 4.98 -10.68 0.43
CA LEU A 91 5.06 -9.84 -0.77
C LEU A 91 6.49 -9.65 -1.28
N GLY A 92 7.49 -9.73 -0.39
CA GLY A 92 8.90 -9.55 -0.75
C GLY A 92 9.23 -8.09 -1.07
N GLU A 93 10.22 -7.90 -1.95
CA GLU A 93 10.64 -6.58 -2.40
C GLU A 93 9.65 -6.00 -3.41
N VAL A 94 9.25 -4.74 -3.20
CA VAL A 94 8.30 -4.05 -4.09
C VAL A 94 8.78 -2.66 -4.47
N LEU A 95 8.33 -2.21 -5.64
CA LEU A 95 8.31 -0.80 -6.02
C LEU A 95 6.93 -0.22 -5.74
N LEU A 96 6.92 0.97 -5.16
CA LEU A 96 5.75 1.83 -5.03
C LEU A 96 5.90 3.03 -5.97
N ALA A 97 4.88 3.28 -6.79
CA ALA A 97 4.85 4.44 -7.67
C ALA A 97 3.47 5.08 -7.69
N ARG A 98 3.42 6.41 -7.78
CA ARG A 98 2.19 7.15 -8.04
C ARG A 98 1.81 7.00 -9.51
N THR A 99 0.55 6.76 -9.83
CA THR A 99 0.12 6.68 -11.23
C THR A 99 -0.18 8.05 -11.84
N ASP A 100 -0.18 9.12 -11.05
CA ASP A 100 -0.35 10.51 -11.52
C ASP A 100 0.97 11.18 -11.94
N GLY A 101 2.10 10.47 -11.88
CA GLY A 101 3.41 10.95 -12.32
C GLY A 101 4.04 12.01 -11.42
N LYS A 102 3.48 12.27 -10.23
CA LYS A 102 4.08 13.17 -9.24
C LYS A 102 5.08 12.43 -8.35
N ASP A 103 5.99 13.19 -7.76
CA ASP A 103 6.90 12.68 -6.73
C ASP A 103 6.14 12.42 -5.40
N TYR A 104 6.69 11.55 -4.57
CA TYR A 104 6.29 11.45 -3.16
C TYR A 104 6.96 12.56 -2.36
N THR A 105 6.17 13.27 -1.58
CA THR A 105 6.70 14.06 -0.48
C THR A 105 6.94 13.16 0.73
N VAL A 106 7.90 13.55 1.58
CA VAL A 106 8.15 12.87 2.86
C VAL A 106 6.89 12.84 3.71
N THR A 107 6.12 13.93 3.69
CA THR A 107 4.83 14.04 4.38
C THR A 107 3.84 12.98 3.90
N GLU A 108 3.61 12.85 2.60
CA GLU A 108 2.66 11.86 2.05
C GLU A 108 3.03 10.42 2.44
N LEU A 109 4.33 10.08 2.48
CA LEU A 109 4.78 8.76 2.92
C LEU A 109 4.52 8.54 4.42
N TRP A 110 4.69 9.59 5.22
CA TRP A 110 4.45 9.51 6.66
C TRP A 110 2.97 9.40 7.00
N GLN A 111 2.13 10.19 6.33
CA GLN A 111 0.68 10.12 6.46
C GLN A 111 0.14 8.74 6.04
N LEU A 112 0.65 8.18 4.94
CA LEU A 112 0.33 6.81 4.53
C LEU A 112 0.70 5.80 5.63
N HIS A 113 1.85 5.96 6.27
CA HIS A 113 2.29 5.07 7.35
C HIS A 113 1.40 5.20 8.59
N GLU A 114 1.16 6.42 9.08
CA GLU A 114 0.36 6.69 10.27
C GLU A 114 -1.08 6.19 10.13
N TYR A 115 -1.69 6.41 8.96
CA TYR A 115 -3.03 5.90 8.67
C TYR A 115 -3.09 4.36 8.70
N ASN A 116 -2.11 3.66 8.12
CA ASN A 116 -2.06 2.20 8.18
C ASN A 116 -1.92 1.70 9.62
N CYS A 117 -1.09 2.37 10.44
CA CYS A 117 -0.98 2.07 11.86
C CYS A 117 -2.30 2.29 12.60
N HIS A 118 -3.02 3.37 12.29
CA HIS A 118 -4.35 3.63 12.86
C HIS A 118 -5.34 2.50 12.54
N LEU A 119 -5.46 2.10 11.27
CA LEU A 119 -6.36 1.01 10.87
C LEU A 119 -6.04 -0.30 11.58
N MET A 120 -4.75 -0.63 11.72
CA MET A 120 -4.34 -1.84 12.45
C MET A 120 -4.69 -1.80 13.93
N ASN A 121 -4.51 -0.64 14.57
CA ASN A 121 -4.84 -0.48 15.98
C ASN A 121 -6.33 -0.67 16.23
N ARG A 122 -7.19 -0.15 15.34
CA ARG A 122 -8.65 -0.32 15.41
C ARG A 122 -9.13 -1.72 15.06
N TRP A 123 -8.33 -2.47 14.29
CA TRP A 123 -8.74 -3.78 13.79
C TRP A 123 -9.06 -4.79 14.89
N GLY A 124 -8.30 -4.76 15.98
CA GLY A 124 -8.53 -5.63 17.14
C GLY A 124 -9.91 -5.39 17.75
N ASP A 125 -10.24 -4.12 17.99
CA ASP A 125 -11.51 -3.70 18.58
C ASP A 125 -12.69 -4.12 17.69
N TRP A 126 -12.60 -3.90 16.37
CA TRP A 126 -13.65 -4.30 15.41
C TRP A 126 -13.88 -5.82 15.36
N LEU A 127 -12.83 -6.62 15.55
CA LEU A 127 -12.96 -8.07 15.62
C LEU A 127 -13.65 -8.52 16.91
N GLU A 128 -13.35 -7.88 18.03
CA GLU A 128 -13.95 -8.19 19.34
C GLU A 128 -15.43 -7.79 19.41
N ASP A 129 -15.77 -6.61 18.89
CA ASP A 129 -17.13 -6.07 18.87
C ASP A 129 -18.02 -6.70 17.79
N GLY A 130 -17.41 -7.37 16.81
CA GLY A 130 -18.09 -8.09 15.74
C GLY A 130 -18.27 -7.23 14.50
N MET A 131 -17.59 -7.63 13.42
CA MET A 131 -17.60 -6.93 12.12
C MET A 131 -18.98 -6.70 11.52
N ASP A 132 -19.99 -7.50 11.88
CA ASP A 132 -21.36 -7.36 11.40
C ASP A 132 -22.21 -6.38 12.24
N SER A 133 -21.65 -5.83 13.33
CA SER A 133 -22.30 -4.83 14.16
C SER A 133 -22.55 -3.54 13.38
N PRO A 134 -23.75 -2.93 13.47
CA PRO A 134 -24.03 -1.65 12.81
C PRO A 134 -23.04 -0.53 13.20
N ASP A 135 -22.65 -0.48 14.47
CA ASP A 135 -21.73 0.54 14.99
C ASP A 135 -20.33 0.34 14.37
N VAL A 136 -19.84 -0.90 14.30
CA VAL A 136 -18.56 -1.24 13.66
C VAL A 136 -18.60 -0.96 12.16
N GLN A 137 -19.73 -1.22 11.49
CA GLN A 137 -19.89 -0.91 10.06
C GLN A 137 -19.83 0.61 9.80
N GLU A 138 -20.43 1.42 10.67
CA GLU A 138 -20.36 2.88 10.60
C GLU A 138 -18.93 3.38 10.81
N GLU A 139 -18.25 2.90 11.85
CA GLU A 139 -16.84 3.24 12.11
C GLU A 139 -15.91 2.82 10.98
N LEU A 140 -16.08 1.60 10.44
CA LEU A 140 -15.34 1.13 9.26
C LEU A 140 -15.60 2.04 8.08
N GLN A 141 -16.85 2.43 7.84
CA GLN A 141 -17.16 3.32 6.72
C GLN A 141 -16.52 4.70 6.88
N GLU A 142 -16.48 5.25 8.10
CA GLU A 142 -15.84 6.52 8.41
C GLU A 142 -14.32 6.45 8.29
N ALA A 143 -13.69 5.47 8.96
CA ALA A 143 -12.25 5.25 8.93
C ALA A 143 -11.74 5.00 7.51
N LEU A 144 -12.54 4.33 6.67
CA LEU A 144 -12.24 4.04 5.27
C LEU A 144 -12.75 5.11 4.30
N SER A 145 -12.97 6.33 4.76
CA SER A 145 -13.33 7.47 3.92
C SER A 145 -12.14 8.42 3.74
N PRO A 146 -12.17 9.30 2.72
CA PRO A 146 -11.19 10.38 2.61
C PRO A 146 -11.12 11.28 3.86
N GLN A 147 -12.23 11.39 4.60
CA GLN A 147 -12.30 12.18 5.83
C GLN A 147 -11.61 11.46 6.99
N GLY A 148 -11.86 10.16 7.19
CA GLY A 148 -11.17 9.36 8.20
C GLY A 148 -9.66 9.32 8.01
N PHE A 149 -9.18 9.36 6.76
CA PHE A 149 -7.76 9.57 6.49
C PHE A 149 -7.25 10.93 6.97
N ALA A 150 -7.96 12.02 6.66
CA ALA A 150 -7.58 13.37 7.04
C ALA A 150 -7.58 13.60 8.57
N ASP A 151 -8.44 12.89 9.31
CA ASP A 151 -8.55 13.02 10.76
C ASP A 151 -7.44 12.28 11.53
N HIS A 152 -6.65 11.45 10.84
CA HIS A 152 -5.62 10.60 11.42
C HIS A 152 -4.23 10.81 10.79
N THR A 153 -4.02 11.91 10.07
CA THR A 153 -2.77 12.29 9.38
C THR A 153 -2.53 13.80 9.34
#